data_AF-A0A6G1IGS6-F1
#
_entry.id   AF-A0A6G1IGS6-F1
#
_cell.length_a   1.000
_cell.length_b   1.000
_cell.length_c   1.000
_cell.angle_alpha   90.00
_cell.angle_beta   90.00
_cell.angle_gamma   90.00
#
_symmetry.space_group_name_H-M   'P 1'
#
loop_
_entity.id
_entity.type
_entity.pdbx_description
1 polymer ?
#
loop_
_entity_poly.entity_id
_entity_poly.type
_entity_poly.pdbx_seq_one_letter_code
_entity_poly.pdbx_strand_id
1 'polypeptide(L)'
;MTPGHGYQLFFSNREEAINGVDTPEWSAPRNDPTLPDSDEARQEWVRKLVRAFLDISQCKDRPGPVFRKRWFDPDHPENGYKDFYDRRAIEKMCWDILDMAENLHRKGPKTFSCYDPSFQKHVAKTQDLTFAERVTKLIALFCQFKARCDKMFKSSVLETYVADPETMLSTAIANRDANDNRQKFIVQGRAEVKGKQGVHPGTYIN
;
A
#
# COMPACT_ATOMS: atom_id res chain seq x y z
N MET A 1 -0.53 -20.74 -46.24
CA MET A 1 -1.29 -21.06 -45.01
C MET A 1 -0.29 -21.15 -43.88
N THR A 2 -0.28 -20.17 -42.98
CA THR A 2 0.58 -20.19 -41.78
C THR A 2 0.01 -21.22 -40.79
N PRO A 3 0.82 -22.13 -40.22
CA PRO A 3 0.34 -23.05 -39.21
C PRO A 3 -0.07 -22.24 -37.97
N GLY A 4 -1.34 -22.31 -37.61
CA GLY A 4 -1.83 -21.79 -36.34
C GLY A 4 -1.09 -22.53 -35.22
N HIS A 5 -0.19 -21.84 -34.53
CA HIS A 5 0.47 -22.37 -33.36
C HIS A 5 -0.59 -22.46 -32.25
N GLY A 6 -1.26 -23.60 -32.16
CA GLY A 6 -2.17 -23.90 -31.06
C GLY A 6 -1.38 -23.88 -29.76
N TYR A 7 -1.80 -23.03 -28.82
CA TYR A 7 -1.21 -22.99 -27.48
C TYR A 7 -1.67 -24.23 -26.70
N GLN A 8 -0.72 -25.05 -26.23
CA GLN A 8 -1.00 -26.19 -25.37
C GLN A 8 -1.06 -25.75 -23.91
N LEU A 9 -2.16 -26.09 -23.22
CA LEU A 9 -2.31 -25.81 -21.80
C LEU A 9 -1.47 -26.79 -20.96
N PHE A 10 -0.94 -26.30 -19.83
CA PHE A 10 -0.17 -27.10 -18.88
C PHE A 10 -1.04 -27.91 -17.91
N PHE A 11 -2.31 -27.54 -17.74
CA PHE A 11 -3.23 -28.14 -16.77
C PHE A 11 -4.58 -28.46 -17.42
N SER A 12 -5.23 -29.52 -16.96
CA SER A 12 -6.52 -30.00 -17.45
C SER A 12 -7.69 -29.33 -16.72
N ASN A 13 -7.48 -28.84 -15.51
CA ASN A 13 -8.50 -28.17 -14.71
C ASN A 13 -7.89 -27.21 -13.66
N ARG A 14 -8.75 -26.45 -12.97
CA ARG A 14 -8.35 -25.45 -11.96
C ARG A 14 -7.68 -26.07 -10.73
N GLU A 15 -8.12 -27.23 -10.29
CA GLU A 15 -7.55 -27.91 -9.12
C GLU A 15 -6.12 -28.36 -9.41
N GLU A 16 -5.88 -28.92 -10.59
CA GLU A 16 -4.54 -29.26 -11.08
C GLU A 16 -3.64 -28.01 -11.17
N ALA A 17 -4.16 -26.89 -11.68
CA ALA A 17 -3.40 -25.64 -11.75
C ALA A 17 -3.04 -25.06 -10.37
N ILE A 18 -3.91 -25.22 -9.36
CA ILE A 18 -3.64 -24.78 -7.99
C ILE A 18 -2.53 -25.61 -7.35
N ASN A 19 -2.52 -26.92 -7.60
CA ASN A 19 -1.56 -27.84 -7.00
C ASN A 19 -0.25 -27.95 -7.81
N GLY A 20 -0.27 -27.60 -9.10
CA GLY A 20 0.85 -27.79 -10.02
C GLY A 20 1.78 -26.58 -10.20
N VAL A 21 1.54 -25.47 -9.51
CA VAL A 21 2.43 -24.31 -9.51
C VAL A 21 3.22 -24.27 -8.20
N ASP A 22 4.55 -24.34 -8.31
CA ASP A 22 5.44 -24.19 -7.17
C ASP A 22 5.24 -22.80 -6.52
N THR A 23 4.83 -22.82 -5.25
CA THR A 23 4.84 -21.63 -4.39
C THR A 23 5.97 -21.79 -3.37
N PRO A 24 6.60 -20.69 -2.92
CA PRO A 24 7.66 -20.76 -1.93
C PRO A 24 7.19 -21.56 -0.70
N GLU A 25 7.81 -22.70 -0.45
CA GLU A 25 7.46 -23.55 0.68
C GLU A 25 8.19 -23.05 1.93
N TRP A 26 7.73 -21.91 2.46
CA TRP A 26 8.11 -21.45 3.77
C TRP A 26 6.88 -21.30 4.66
N SER A 27 7.09 -21.52 5.96
CA SER A 27 6.10 -21.30 7.00
C SER A 27 6.62 -20.22 7.93
N ALA A 28 5.71 -19.38 8.41
CA ALA A 28 6.05 -18.37 9.42
C ALA A 28 6.66 -19.06 10.66
N PRO A 29 7.34 -18.31 11.56
CA PRO A 29 8.02 -18.90 12.71
C PRO A 29 7.12 -19.89 13.46
N ARG A 30 7.60 -21.14 13.60
CA ARG A 30 6.80 -22.32 14.02
C ARG A 30 6.03 -22.14 15.33
N ASN A 31 6.45 -21.21 16.18
CA ASN A 31 5.84 -20.87 17.45
C ASN A 31 5.69 -19.35 17.58
N ASP A 32 4.83 -18.75 16.77
CA ASP A 32 4.50 -17.33 16.89
C ASP A 32 3.38 -17.12 17.93
N PRO A 33 3.71 -16.70 19.18
CA PRO A 33 2.70 -16.48 20.22
C PRO A 33 1.85 -15.23 19.97
N THR A 34 2.17 -14.45 18.94
CA THR A 34 1.49 -13.19 18.62
C THR A 34 0.31 -13.38 17.68
N LEU A 35 0.12 -14.59 17.14
CA LEU A 35 -1.07 -14.94 16.37
C LEU A 35 -2.32 -14.91 17.25
N PRO A 36 -3.41 -14.25 16.83
CA PRO A 36 -4.66 -14.27 17.57
C PRO A 36 -5.28 -15.67 17.49
N ASP A 37 -5.67 -16.20 18.65
CA ASP A 37 -6.31 -17.50 18.83
C ASP A 37 -7.81 -17.40 19.13
N SER A 38 -8.30 -16.17 19.37
CA SER A 38 -9.68 -15.85 19.73
C SER A 38 -10.20 -14.68 18.90
N ASP A 39 -11.52 -14.60 18.77
CA ASP A 39 -12.16 -13.51 18.03
C ASP A 39 -12.00 -12.16 18.76
N GLU A 40 -11.92 -12.18 20.09
CA GLU A 40 -11.62 -11.01 20.91
C GLU A 40 -10.23 -10.44 20.56
N ALA A 41 -9.22 -11.31 20.44
CA ALA A 41 -7.88 -10.91 20.03
C ALA A 41 -7.86 -10.37 18.59
N ARG A 42 -8.59 -11.01 17.66
CA ARG A 42 -8.73 -10.50 16.28
C ARG A 42 -9.39 -9.13 16.26
N GLN A 43 -10.47 -8.93 17.02
CA GLN A 43 -11.14 -7.64 17.14
C GLN A 43 -10.20 -6.56 17.69
N GLU A 44 -9.32 -6.89 18.63
CA GLU A 44 -8.32 -5.94 19.13
C GLU A 44 -7.38 -5.47 18.01
N TRP A 45 -6.87 -6.38 17.19
CA TRP A 45 -6.05 -6.04 16.04
C TRP A 45 -6.80 -5.20 15.01
N VAL A 46 -8.06 -5.55 14.70
CA VAL A 46 -8.89 -4.73 13.80
C VAL A 46 -9.12 -3.34 14.36
N ARG A 47 -9.42 -3.19 15.67
CA ARG A 47 -9.54 -1.87 16.30
C ARG A 47 -8.27 -1.04 16.15
N LYS A 48 -7.09 -1.66 16.29
CA LYS A 48 -5.79 -0.98 16.08
C LYS A 48 -5.63 -0.52 14.63
N LEU A 49 -5.94 -1.38 13.65
CA LEU A 49 -5.88 -1.05 12.23
C LEU A 49 -6.86 0.07 11.85
N VAL A 50 -8.10 0.01 12.31
CA VAL A 50 -9.12 1.05 12.06
C VAL A 50 -8.69 2.38 12.67
N ARG A 51 -8.21 2.39 13.92
CA ARG A 51 -7.69 3.60 14.56
C ARG A 51 -6.53 4.18 13.77
N ALA A 52 -5.58 3.35 13.33
CA ALA A 52 -4.44 3.77 12.52
C ALA A 52 -4.86 4.35 11.16
N PHE A 53 -5.88 3.76 10.52
CA PHE A 53 -6.42 4.24 9.26
C PHE A 53 -7.05 5.64 9.40
N LEU A 54 -7.75 5.90 10.51
CA LEU A 54 -8.41 7.19 10.76
C LEU A 54 -7.45 8.26 11.33
N ASP A 55 -6.38 7.85 12.00
CA ASP A 55 -5.42 8.76 12.64
C ASP A 55 -4.52 9.46 11.61
N ILE A 56 -4.58 10.78 11.53
CA ILE A 56 -3.69 11.59 10.65
C ILE A 56 -2.56 12.28 11.41
N SER A 57 -2.46 12.12 12.74
CA SER A 57 -1.52 12.88 13.58
C SER A 57 -0.06 12.67 13.19
N GLN A 58 0.26 11.50 12.63
CA GLN A 58 1.60 11.14 12.15
C GLN A 58 1.69 11.12 10.62
N CYS A 59 0.69 11.66 9.92
CA CYS A 59 0.64 11.63 8.47
C CYS A 59 1.80 12.44 7.88
N LYS A 60 2.53 11.79 6.97
CA LYS A 60 3.68 12.34 6.24
C LYS A 60 3.33 12.75 4.82
N ASP A 61 2.09 12.51 4.37
CA ASP A 61 1.65 12.94 3.05
C ASP A 61 1.60 14.46 2.97
N ARG A 62 1.95 14.98 1.79
CA ARG A 62 1.73 16.39 1.49
C ARG A 62 0.22 16.66 1.40
N PRO A 63 -0.28 17.78 1.97
CA PRO A 63 -1.70 18.13 1.91
C PRO A 63 -2.11 18.64 0.51
N GLY A 64 -2.07 17.76 -0.49
CA GLY A 64 -2.56 18.03 -1.84
C GLY A 64 -4.09 17.94 -1.94
N PRO A 65 -4.68 18.20 -3.12
CA PRO A 65 -6.14 18.26 -3.29
C PRO A 65 -6.87 16.97 -2.86
N VAL A 66 -6.28 15.80 -3.14
CA VAL A 66 -6.84 14.51 -2.73
C VAL A 66 -6.82 14.37 -1.21
N PHE A 67 -5.71 14.77 -0.57
CA PHE A 67 -5.59 14.69 0.89
C PHE A 67 -6.63 15.57 1.57
N ARG A 68 -6.70 16.84 1.16
CA ARG A 68 -7.64 17.83 1.70
C ARG A 68 -9.10 17.43 1.56
N LYS A 69 -9.46 16.89 0.39
CA LYS A 69 -10.82 16.43 0.11
C LYS A 69 -11.25 15.26 0.99
N ARG A 70 -10.33 14.35 1.31
CA ARG A 70 -10.68 13.05 1.91
C ARG A 70 -10.37 12.91 3.39
N TRP A 71 -9.42 13.68 3.90
CA TRP A 71 -8.88 13.48 5.24
C TRP A 71 -9.00 14.75 6.06
N PHE A 72 -8.26 15.78 5.68
CA PHE A 72 -8.15 17.01 6.45
C PHE A 72 -7.59 18.14 5.60
N ASP A 73 -8.19 19.32 5.69
CA ASP A 73 -7.67 20.52 5.03
C ASP A 73 -6.95 21.40 6.06
N PRO A 74 -5.60 21.47 6.04
CA PRO A 74 -4.85 22.25 7.01
C PRO A 74 -5.04 23.76 6.84
N ASP A 75 -5.49 24.21 5.67
CA ASP A 75 -5.78 25.64 5.44
C ASP A 75 -7.15 26.03 6.03
N HIS A 76 -7.99 25.03 6.35
CA HIS A 76 -9.34 25.20 6.90
C HIS A 76 -9.60 24.19 8.04
N PRO A 77 -8.84 24.26 9.16
CA PRO A 77 -8.93 23.30 10.27
C PRO A 77 -10.31 23.28 10.94
N GLU A 78 -11.06 24.37 10.88
CA GLU A 78 -12.44 24.50 11.36
C GLU A 78 -13.39 23.48 10.74
N ASN A 79 -13.06 23.01 9.52
CA ASN A 79 -13.86 22.01 8.83
C ASN A 79 -13.63 20.57 9.33
N GLY A 80 -12.66 20.39 10.23
CA GLY A 80 -12.36 19.12 10.87
C GLY A 80 -11.98 17.98 9.92
N TYR A 81 -11.94 16.78 10.50
CA TYR A 81 -11.72 15.53 9.77
C TYR A 81 -12.89 15.24 8.81
N LYS A 82 -12.57 14.71 7.63
CA LYS A 82 -13.55 14.36 6.62
C LYS A 82 -13.98 12.89 6.75
N ASP A 83 -15.29 12.66 6.73
CA ASP A 83 -15.87 11.31 6.72
C ASP A 83 -16.08 10.82 5.28
N PHE A 84 -14.99 10.80 4.49
CA PHE A 84 -15.07 10.51 3.05
C PHE A 84 -15.34 9.03 2.75
N TYR A 85 -14.76 8.13 3.55
CA TYR A 85 -14.91 6.68 3.41
C TYR A 85 -15.94 6.17 4.43
N ASP A 86 -16.84 5.28 3.99
CA ASP A 86 -17.77 4.59 4.92
C ASP A 86 -16.95 3.81 5.96
N ARG A 87 -17.20 4.08 7.24
CA ARG A 87 -16.53 3.45 8.38
C ARG A 87 -16.66 1.92 8.36
N ARG A 88 -17.80 1.40 7.90
CA ARG A 88 -18.03 -0.05 7.75
C ARG A 88 -17.13 -0.65 6.69
N ALA A 89 -16.86 0.10 5.62
CA ALA A 89 -15.95 -0.34 4.56
C ALA A 89 -14.48 -0.26 5.00
N ILE A 90 -14.09 0.73 5.81
CA ILE A 90 -12.77 0.78 6.47
C ILE A 90 -12.59 -0.44 7.37
N GLU A 91 -13.56 -0.71 8.24
CA GLU A 91 -13.52 -1.85 9.15
C GLU A 91 -13.43 -3.17 8.38
N LYS A 92 -14.25 -3.36 7.34
CA LYS A 92 -14.19 -4.55 6.48
C LYS A 92 -12.80 -4.72 5.84
N MET A 93 -12.21 -3.66 5.29
CA MET A 93 -10.87 -3.76 4.71
C MET A 93 -9.83 -4.15 5.78
N CYS A 94 -9.97 -3.66 7.01
CA CYS A 94 -9.09 -4.05 8.11
C CYS A 94 -9.25 -5.52 8.50
N TRP A 95 -10.48 -6.06 8.46
CA TRP A 95 -10.74 -7.50 8.60
C TRP A 95 -10.09 -8.31 7.49
N ASP A 96 -10.23 -7.89 6.24
CA ASP A 96 -9.64 -8.57 5.08
C ASP A 96 -8.10 -8.61 5.18
N ILE A 97 -7.48 -7.53 5.63
CA ILE A 97 -6.03 -7.45 5.88
C ILE A 97 -5.60 -8.39 7.00
N LEU A 98 -6.36 -8.43 8.10
CA LEU A 98 -6.05 -9.30 9.23
C LEU A 98 -6.14 -10.78 8.82
N ASP A 99 -7.21 -11.15 8.11
CA ASP A 99 -7.40 -12.50 7.61
C ASP A 99 -6.28 -12.93 6.64
N MET A 100 -5.87 -12.05 5.72
CA MET A 100 -4.73 -12.32 4.84
C MET A 100 -3.43 -12.53 5.63
N ALA A 101 -3.16 -11.69 6.64
CA ALA A 101 -1.97 -11.82 7.46
C ALA A 101 -1.99 -13.12 8.27
N GLU A 102 -3.14 -13.46 8.87
CA GLU A 102 -3.30 -14.69 9.64
C GLU A 102 -3.17 -15.93 8.75
N ASN A 103 -3.79 -15.92 7.57
CA ASN A 103 -3.69 -17.00 6.59
C ASN A 103 -2.25 -17.20 6.10
N LEU A 104 -1.52 -16.13 5.79
CA LEU A 104 -0.10 -16.20 5.43
C LEU A 104 0.69 -16.90 6.54
N HIS A 105 0.45 -16.54 7.79
CA HIS A 105 1.17 -17.09 8.94
C HIS A 105 0.79 -18.54 9.25
N ARG A 106 -0.48 -18.91 9.16
CA ARG A 106 -0.97 -20.27 9.46
C ARG A 106 -0.72 -21.27 8.34
N LYS A 107 -0.83 -20.82 7.09
CA LYS A 107 -0.90 -21.70 5.91
C LYS A 107 0.23 -21.45 4.91
N GLY A 108 1.04 -20.41 5.11
CA GLY A 108 2.12 -20.03 4.21
C GLY A 108 1.63 -19.20 3.00
N PRO A 109 2.54 -18.87 2.08
CA PRO A 109 2.30 -17.89 1.02
C PRO A 109 1.35 -18.36 -0.09
N LYS A 110 1.03 -19.66 -0.15
CA LYS A 110 0.05 -20.25 -1.07
C LYS A 110 -1.37 -19.69 -0.93
N THR A 111 -1.65 -18.94 0.15
CA THR A 111 -2.93 -18.28 0.35
C THR A 111 -3.11 -17.03 -0.51
N PHE A 112 -2.03 -16.50 -1.08
CA PHE A 112 -2.09 -15.37 -2.00
C PHE A 112 -2.43 -15.79 -3.42
N SER A 113 -3.13 -14.93 -4.13
CA SER A 113 -3.52 -15.10 -5.54
C SER A 113 -2.52 -14.48 -6.53
N CYS A 114 -1.46 -13.84 -6.03
CA CYS A 114 -0.41 -13.25 -6.85
C CYS A 114 0.71 -14.24 -7.21
N TYR A 115 0.82 -14.60 -8.50
CA TYR A 115 1.85 -15.52 -9.02
C TYR A 115 3.10 -14.81 -9.56
N ASP A 116 3.23 -13.50 -9.36
CA ASP A 116 4.36 -12.73 -9.87
C ASP A 116 5.68 -13.10 -9.15
N PRO A 117 6.78 -13.40 -9.88
CA PRO A 117 8.04 -13.78 -9.25
C PRO A 117 8.64 -12.72 -8.34
N SER A 118 8.41 -11.42 -8.61
CA SER A 118 8.90 -10.36 -7.74
C SER A 118 8.12 -10.33 -6.43
N PHE A 119 6.79 -10.50 -6.48
CA PHE A 119 5.95 -10.67 -5.30
C PHE A 119 6.42 -11.85 -4.45
N GLN A 120 6.65 -13.02 -5.05
CA GLN A 120 7.11 -14.21 -4.32
C GLN A 120 8.45 -13.99 -3.61
N LYS A 121 9.38 -13.25 -4.23
CA LYS A 121 10.64 -12.84 -3.58
C LYS A 121 10.41 -11.94 -2.38
N HIS A 122 9.46 -11.01 -2.45
CA HIS A 122 9.10 -10.14 -1.33
C HIS A 122 8.49 -10.93 -0.18
N VAL A 123 7.58 -11.84 -0.49
CA VAL A 123 6.95 -12.73 0.48
C VAL A 123 8.03 -13.55 1.24
N ALA A 124 8.93 -14.21 0.51
CA ALA A 124 10.03 -14.98 1.10
C ALA A 124 10.98 -14.15 1.98
N LYS A 125 11.26 -12.89 1.62
CA LYS A 125 12.10 -12.01 2.43
C LYS A 125 11.52 -11.67 3.80
N THR A 126 10.21 -11.79 3.96
CA THR A 126 9.53 -11.46 5.21
C THR A 126 9.13 -12.71 6.00
N GLN A 127 9.67 -13.88 5.64
CA GLN A 127 9.29 -15.15 6.25
C GLN A 127 9.53 -15.21 7.75
N ASP A 128 10.54 -14.48 8.23
CA ASP A 128 10.93 -14.48 9.64
C ASP A 128 10.14 -13.48 10.49
N LEU A 129 9.28 -12.65 9.88
CA LEU A 129 8.43 -11.74 10.66
C LEU A 129 7.42 -12.53 11.47
N THR A 130 7.22 -12.14 12.73
CA THR A 130 6.04 -12.51 13.50
C THR A 130 4.80 -11.79 12.99
N PHE A 131 3.63 -12.26 13.40
CA PHE A 131 2.32 -11.72 13.07
C PHE A 131 2.19 -10.31 13.63
N ALA A 132 2.54 -10.11 14.90
CA ALA A 132 2.52 -8.77 15.49
C ALA A 132 3.45 -7.81 14.76
N GLU A 133 4.67 -8.22 14.39
CA GLU A 133 5.58 -7.35 13.63
C GLU A 133 4.98 -6.97 12.28
N ARG A 134 4.44 -7.94 11.55
CA ARG A 134 3.79 -7.72 10.24
C ARG A 134 2.62 -6.73 10.36
N VAL A 135 1.69 -6.98 11.28
CA VAL A 135 0.51 -6.12 11.48
C VAL A 135 0.90 -4.74 12.04
N THR A 136 1.91 -4.67 12.91
CA THR A 136 2.42 -3.39 13.43
C THR A 136 3.03 -2.54 12.32
N LYS A 137 3.75 -3.14 11.36
CA LYS A 137 4.27 -2.43 10.19
C LYS A 137 3.14 -1.91 9.29
N LEU A 138 2.05 -2.67 9.13
CA LEU A 138 0.83 -2.20 8.44
C LEU A 138 0.18 -1.00 9.17
N ILE A 139 0.06 -1.08 10.50
CA ILE A 139 -0.42 0.03 11.34
C ILE A 139 0.45 1.28 11.13
N ALA A 140 1.77 1.13 11.17
CA ALA A 140 2.70 2.25 10.95
C ALA A 140 2.51 2.88 9.55
N LEU A 141 2.32 2.05 8.53
CA LEU A 141 2.02 2.51 7.17
C LEU A 141 0.71 3.31 7.13
N PHE A 142 -0.32 2.86 7.84
CA PHE A 142 -1.63 3.51 7.86
C PHE A 142 -1.56 4.88 8.54
N CYS A 143 -0.89 4.99 9.69
CA CYS A 143 -0.70 6.25 10.40
C CYS A 143 0.08 7.27 9.55
N GLN A 144 1.09 6.80 8.81
CA GLN A 144 2.03 7.69 8.15
C GLN A 144 1.63 8.07 6.71
N PHE A 145 0.93 7.22 5.96
CA PHE A 145 0.70 7.43 4.53
C PHE A 145 -0.74 7.11 4.11
N LYS A 146 -1.60 8.12 4.11
CA LYS A 146 -3.00 8.05 3.66
C LYS A 146 -3.15 7.85 2.17
N ALA A 147 -2.18 8.28 1.37
CA ALA A 147 -2.10 7.93 -0.05
C ALA A 147 -2.00 6.40 -0.27
N ARG A 148 -1.37 5.67 0.66
CA ARG A 148 -1.30 4.20 0.61
C ARG A 148 -2.62 3.58 1.05
N CYS A 149 -3.25 4.13 2.10
CA CYS A 149 -4.60 3.79 2.51
C CYS A 149 -5.59 3.92 1.34
N ASP A 150 -5.57 5.05 0.64
CA ASP A 150 -6.37 5.31 -0.57
C ASP A 150 -6.15 4.24 -1.66
N LYS A 151 -4.89 3.81 -1.86
CA LYS A 151 -4.56 2.82 -2.89
C LYS A 151 -5.09 1.44 -2.52
N MET A 152 -4.92 1.02 -1.28
CA MET A 152 -5.46 -0.25 -0.76
C MET A 152 -6.98 -0.28 -0.83
N PHE A 153 -7.65 0.84 -0.55
CA PHE A 153 -9.11 0.93 -0.58
C PHE A 153 -9.71 0.83 -2.00
N LYS A 154 -8.92 1.15 -3.04
CA LYS A 154 -9.40 1.26 -4.43
C LYS A 154 -8.98 0.13 -5.35
N SER A 155 -7.99 -0.67 -4.95
CA SER A 155 -7.36 -1.64 -5.83
C SER A 155 -7.14 -2.96 -5.12
N SER A 156 -7.02 -4.04 -5.90
CA SER A 156 -6.79 -5.40 -5.43
C SER A 156 -5.32 -5.66 -5.01
N VAL A 157 -4.64 -4.66 -4.46
CA VAL A 157 -3.21 -4.73 -4.11
C VAL A 157 -2.96 -5.10 -2.64
N LEU A 158 -4.01 -5.44 -1.87
CA LEU A 158 -3.92 -5.73 -0.44
C LEU A 158 -2.85 -6.79 -0.14
N GLU A 159 -2.80 -7.86 -0.95
CA GLU A 159 -1.81 -8.93 -0.81
C GLU A 159 -0.38 -8.39 -0.81
N THR A 160 -0.05 -7.44 -1.70
CA THR A 160 1.29 -6.83 -1.77
C THR A 160 1.66 -6.10 -0.48
N TYR A 161 0.71 -5.43 0.15
CA TYR A 161 0.95 -4.71 1.40
C TYR A 161 1.08 -5.66 2.59
N VAL A 162 0.28 -6.73 2.63
CA VAL A 162 0.35 -7.74 3.68
C VAL A 162 1.63 -8.58 3.55
N ALA A 163 2.02 -8.91 2.32
CA ALA A 163 3.21 -9.67 2.01
C ALA A 163 4.50 -8.99 2.46
N ASP A 164 4.66 -7.69 2.21
CA ASP A 164 5.89 -6.97 2.57
C ASP A 164 5.61 -5.54 3.03
N PRO A 165 5.05 -5.38 4.25
CA PRO A 165 4.68 -4.06 4.76
C PRO A 165 5.89 -3.15 5.01
N GLU A 166 7.07 -3.73 5.26
CA GLU A 166 8.31 -2.99 5.48
C GLU A 166 8.80 -2.28 4.22
N THR A 167 8.86 -3.01 3.11
CA THR A 167 9.22 -2.41 1.83
C THR A 167 8.15 -1.42 1.41
N MET A 168 6.86 -1.69 1.66
CA MET A 168 5.80 -0.72 1.34
C MET A 168 5.95 0.59 2.14
N LEU A 169 6.35 0.51 3.40
CA LEU A 169 6.64 1.68 4.22
C LEU A 169 7.89 2.43 3.72
N SER A 170 8.98 1.71 3.50
CA SER A 170 10.25 2.28 3.02
C SER A 170 10.08 2.96 1.65
N THR A 171 9.34 2.33 0.73
CA THR A 171 9.06 2.92 -0.58
C THR A 171 8.10 4.10 -0.49
N ALA A 172 7.18 4.15 0.48
CA ALA A 172 6.35 5.33 0.69
C ALA A 172 7.19 6.54 1.15
N ILE A 173 8.16 6.32 2.05
CA ILE A 173 9.12 7.34 2.48
C ILE A 173 9.97 7.81 1.29
N ALA A 174 10.62 6.88 0.58
CA ALA A 174 11.47 7.21 -0.56
C ALA A 174 10.70 7.94 -1.68
N ASN A 175 9.46 7.53 -1.97
CA ASN A 175 8.63 8.18 -2.97
C ASN A 175 8.24 9.60 -2.57
N ARG A 176 8.01 9.86 -1.27
CA ARG A 176 7.77 11.21 -0.77
C ARG A 176 8.99 12.10 -1.06
N ASP A 177 10.17 11.66 -0.65
CA ASP A 177 11.40 12.44 -0.79
C ASP A 177 11.73 12.71 -2.26
N ALA A 178 11.59 11.70 -3.12
CA ALA A 178 11.77 11.84 -4.56
C ALA A 178 10.77 12.83 -5.19
N ASN A 179 9.50 12.77 -4.79
CA ASN A 179 8.46 13.68 -5.29
C ASN A 179 8.70 15.12 -4.82
N ASP A 180 9.14 15.32 -3.58
CA ASP A 180 9.46 16.64 -3.03
C ASP A 180 10.67 17.26 -3.77
N ASN A 181 11.70 16.46 -4.05
CA ASN A 181 12.84 16.91 -4.84
C ASN A 181 12.45 17.23 -6.28
N ARG A 182 11.66 16.37 -6.94
CA ARG A 182 11.13 16.64 -8.28
C ARG A 182 10.34 17.95 -8.32
N GLN A 183 9.54 18.22 -7.29
CA GLN A 183 8.75 19.45 -7.24
C GLN A 183 9.64 20.70 -7.12
N LYS A 184 10.75 20.64 -6.36
CA LYS A 184 11.71 21.76 -6.29
C LYS A 184 12.27 22.09 -7.68
N PHE A 185 12.69 21.09 -8.45
CA PHE A 185 13.18 21.29 -9.81
C PHE A 185 12.11 21.85 -10.75
N ILE A 186 10.86 21.42 -10.62
CA ILE A 186 9.74 21.97 -11.41
C ILE A 186 9.51 23.45 -11.08
N VAL A 187 9.54 23.82 -9.80
CA VAL A 187 9.37 25.22 -9.37
C VAL A 187 10.52 26.08 -9.88
N GLN A 188 11.76 25.60 -9.76
CA GLN A 188 12.94 26.29 -10.28
C GLN A 188 12.85 26.50 -11.80
N GLY A 189 12.59 25.43 -12.56
CA GLY A 189 12.46 25.54 -14.02
C GLY A 189 11.34 26.48 -14.45
N ARG A 190 10.22 26.52 -13.72
CA ARG A 190 9.14 27.50 -13.97
C ARG A 190 9.57 28.94 -13.69
N ALA A 191 10.38 29.17 -12.66
CA ALA A 191 10.92 30.49 -12.35
C ALA A 191 11.91 30.95 -13.44
N GLU A 192 12.77 30.05 -13.92
CA GLU A 192 13.72 30.33 -15.00
C GLU A 192 13.02 30.65 -16.34
N VAL A 193 11.96 29.92 -16.69
CA VAL A 193 11.15 30.22 -17.89
C VAL A 193 10.46 31.60 -17.75
N LYS A 194 9.91 31.92 -16.59
CA LYS A 194 9.32 33.26 -16.34
C LYS A 194 10.36 34.37 -16.39
N GLY A 195 11.56 34.15 -15.86
CA GLY A 195 12.66 35.11 -15.94
C GLY A 195 13.11 35.39 -17.37
N LYS A 196 13.13 34.37 -18.23
CA LYS A 196 13.45 34.52 -19.66
C LYS A 196 12.34 35.21 -20.46
N GLN A 197 11.08 35.00 -20.11
CA GLN A 197 9.94 35.70 -20.74
C GLN A 197 9.80 37.17 -20.30
N GLY A 198 10.41 37.56 -19.18
CA GLY A 198 10.48 38.95 -18.72
C GLY A 198 11.54 39.81 -19.41
N VAL A 199 12.40 39.22 -20.25
CA VAL A 199 13.42 39.93 -21.03
C VAL A 199 12.97 39.97 -22.50
N HIS A 200 11.90 40.71 -22.78
CA HIS A 200 11.70 41.26 -24.12
C HIS A 200 12.38 42.64 -24.14
N PRO A 201 13.44 42.86 -24.95
CA PRO A 201 13.95 44.20 -25.21
C PRO A 201 12.90 44.92 -26.05
N GLY A 202 11.99 45.62 -25.39
CA GLY A 202 11.19 46.67 -26.01
C GLY A 202 12.12 47.82 -26.34
N THR A 203 12.72 47.77 -27.53
CA THR A 203 13.45 48.90 -28.08
C THR A 203 12.47 50.05 -28.30
N TYR A 204 12.90 51.23 -27.88
CA TYR A 204 12.11 52.44 -27.70
C TYR A 204 11.54 53.02 -28.99
N ILE A 205 10.33 53.54 -28.81
CA ILE A 205 9.65 54.69 -29.44
C ILE A 205 10.60 55.72 -30.11
N ASN A 206 10.41 55.97 -31.41
CA ASN A 206 9.95 57.23 -32.06
C ASN A 206 10.38 57.27 -33.53
#